data_AF-A0AAW3IAC5-F1
#
_entry.id   AF-A0AAW3IAC5-F1
#
_cell.length_a   1.000
_cell.length_b   1.000
_cell.length_c   1.000
_cell.angle_alpha   90.00
_cell.angle_beta   90.00
_cell.angle_gamma   90.00
#
_symmetry.space_group_name_H-M   'P 1'
#
loop_
_entity.id
_entity.type
_entity.pdbx_description
1 polymer ?
#
loop_
_entity_poly.entity_id
_entity_poly.type
_entity_poly.pdbx_seq_one_letter_code
_entity_poly.pdbx_strand_id
1 'polypeptide(L)'
;MSTSDSLIDADDVSGMVADLKRWPNTAVDHGDFELAVTPYLTFYFTYDPTNFLATTLDMIDVHEAFEKALGHPYLIATHPNSERPHPYGSKRLGNLREWARKTPLDQTFAVKFTDEENHQSSPTHSAYLWREPTLGDRDQCYSSIQFYYRWQWWLDNRDAWRKFVLEAIGRLKPVQVYSGFAMGNPLAFGMRAETATWDRALAPHFYGLDTDYPFGMMFTPDLPSGIRPPTWGFFLSDIWREKLAISRDDVAAHLADPRIRIDTLSCGLWIELGPQPELYPVENGVPELPALLNRLLRRIRHPQLDLVGSGEWDGDPNERFDRRDTQRWLARFDDDSDWPTPAIRGRTPGGTPTEPTPTHVVVGQEIPSSGWWYTLAKTGSRRHFNAGELAPPIHQDPSRGRVIWQRDIDQSAPEPEPARRAETGQLAPRAGQWRGDDKGEVLCVVAKHEALPAYKGQAIIWHWVHEVDPGASARVRSGQPCPYPGTWTCEEMPTGPQTFAYQTAMPRVKGQDVTWILVRFLR
;
A
#
# COMPACT_ATOMS: atom_id res chain seq x y z
N MET A 1 -26.20 11.95 10.87
CA MET A 1 -27.57 11.97 11.43
C MET A 1 -27.43 11.96 12.96
N SER A 2 -28.42 12.46 13.70
CA SER A 2 -28.43 12.43 15.17
C SER A 2 -29.06 11.11 15.60
N THR A 3 -28.27 10.12 16.00
CA THR A 3 -28.76 8.78 16.36
C THR A 3 -29.13 8.71 17.84
N SER A 4 -30.29 9.28 18.18
CA SER A 4 -30.91 9.05 19.49
C SER A 4 -31.42 7.60 19.64
N ASP A 5 -31.56 6.90 18.51
CA ASP A 5 -32.17 5.58 18.38
C ASP A 5 -31.17 4.56 17.82
N SER A 6 -31.36 3.29 18.17
CA SER A 6 -30.57 2.18 17.64
C SER A 6 -30.87 1.99 16.16
N LEU A 7 -29.83 1.85 15.33
CA LEU A 7 -29.93 1.57 13.89
C LEU A 7 -30.38 0.13 13.63
N ILE A 8 -29.96 -0.79 14.49
CA ILE A 8 -30.19 -2.22 14.34
C ILE A 8 -30.72 -2.80 15.65
N ASP A 9 -31.58 -3.80 15.56
CA ASP A 9 -31.95 -4.64 16.68
C ASP A 9 -31.44 -6.09 16.53
N ALA A 10 -31.75 -6.94 17.51
CA ALA A 10 -31.29 -8.32 17.52
C ALA A 10 -31.95 -9.19 16.43
N ASP A 11 -33.18 -8.86 16.02
CA ASP A 11 -33.91 -9.59 14.98
C ASP A 11 -33.34 -9.22 13.60
N ASP A 12 -32.97 -7.95 13.39
CA ASP A 12 -32.26 -7.50 12.17
C ASP A 12 -30.95 -8.26 11.96
N VAL A 13 -30.11 -8.33 13.00
CA VAL A 13 -28.82 -9.04 12.95
C VAL A 13 -29.04 -10.54 12.71
N SER A 14 -29.99 -11.16 13.42
CA SER A 14 -30.32 -12.57 13.27
C SER A 14 -30.81 -12.91 11.86
N GLY A 15 -31.68 -12.08 11.29
CA GLY A 15 -32.18 -12.20 9.92
C GLY A 15 -31.05 -12.09 8.90
N MET A 16 -30.23 -11.04 8.99
CA MET A 16 -29.10 -10.82 8.10
C MET A 16 -28.09 -11.98 8.18
N VAL A 17 -27.79 -12.49 9.37
CA VAL A 17 -26.90 -13.65 9.55
C VAL A 17 -27.49 -14.90 8.89
N ALA A 18 -28.79 -15.15 9.03
CA ALA A 18 -29.44 -16.30 8.41
C ALA A 18 -29.40 -16.22 6.88
N ASP A 19 -29.61 -15.03 6.33
CA ASP A 19 -29.60 -14.81 4.88
C ASP A 19 -28.19 -14.85 4.30
N LEU A 20 -27.19 -14.27 4.98
CA LEU A 20 -25.78 -14.32 4.55
C LEU A 20 -25.21 -15.75 4.49
N LYS A 21 -25.70 -16.66 5.34
CA LYS A 21 -25.36 -18.09 5.28
C LYS A 21 -25.90 -18.77 4.03
N ARG A 22 -27.01 -18.27 3.45
CA ARG A 22 -27.62 -18.80 2.23
C ARG A 22 -27.07 -18.13 0.98
N TRP A 23 -26.85 -16.82 1.06
CA TRP A 23 -26.42 -15.98 -0.03
C TRP A 23 -25.50 -14.86 0.49
N PRO A 24 -24.21 -14.82 0.11
CA PRO A 24 -23.24 -13.93 0.75
C PRO A 24 -23.31 -12.47 0.27
N ASN A 25 -24.22 -12.15 -0.65
CA ASN A 25 -24.46 -10.79 -1.15
C ASN A 25 -25.92 -10.38 -0.91
N THR A 26 -26.21 -10.13 0.37
CA THR A 26 -27.54 -9.81 0.88
C THR A 26 -27.58 -8.35 1.32
N ALA A 27 -28.73 -7.70 1.08
CA ALA A 27 -29.03 -6.35 1.52
C ALA A 27 -30.08 -6.38 2.64
N VAL A 28 -30.02 -5.38 3.52
CA VAL A 28 -31.01 -5.08 4.54
C VAL A 28 -31.56 -3.68 4.30
N ASP A 29 -32.89 -3.58 4.32
CA ASP A 29 -33.63 -2.35 4.08
C ASP A 29 -33.84 -1.60 5.40
N HIS A 30 -33.42 -0.32 5.43
CA HIS A 30 -33.60 0.60 6.56
C HIS A 30 -34.68 1.66 6.26
N GLY A 31 -35.50 1.43 5.23
CA GLY A 31 -36.58 2.29 4.75
C GLY A 31 -36.08 3.37 3.78
N ASP A 32 -35.17 4.23 4.24
CA ASP A 32 -34.64 5.34 3.43
C ASP A 32 -33.37 4.96 2.64
N PHE A 33 -32.72 3.85 3.00
CA PHE A 33 -31.52 3.34 2.36
C PHE A 33 -31.38 1.84 2.59
N GLU A 34 -30.61 1.17 1.74
CA GLU A 34 -30.26 -0.25 1.90
C GLU A 34 -28.77 -0.41 2.20
N LEU A 35 -28.43 -1.29 3.14
CA LEU A 35 -27.05 -1.68 3.40
C LEU A 35 -26.81 -3.14 3.02
N ALA A 36 -25.71 -3.44 2.35
CA ALA A 36 -25.47 -4.79 1.82
C ALA A 36 -24.05 -5.27 2.09
N VAL A 37 -23.89 -6.57 2.32
CA VAL A 37 -22.59 -7.23 2.18
C VAL A 37 -22.39 -7.49 0.69
N THR A 38 -21.24 -7.09 0.15
CA THR A 38 -20.95 -7.18 -1.29
C THR A 38 -19.50 -7.64 -1.49
N PRO A 39 -19.21 -8.44 -2.54
CA PRO A 39 -17.84 -8.69 -2.97
C PRO A 39 -17.09 -7.38 -3.22
N TYR A 40 -15.85 -7.30 -2.75
CA TYR A 40 -15.02 -6.13 -2.95
C TYR A 40 -13.65 -6.50 -3.55
N LEU A 41 -12.98 -5.50 -4.09
CA LEU A 41 -11.60 -5.58 -4.54
C LEU A 41 -10.94 -4.21 -4.37
N THR A 42 -9.85 -4.15 -3.61
CA THR A 42 -9.18 -2.88 -3.31
C THR A 42 -7.69 -2.98 -3.57
N PHE A 43 -7.18 -2.03 -4.34
CA PHE A 43 -5.78 -1.85 -4.66
C PHE A 43 -5.23 -0.70 -3.81
N TYR A 44 -4.15 -0.93 -3.07
CA TYR A 44 -3.42 0.08 -2.31
C TYR A 44 -2.02 0.27 -2.89
N PHE A 45 -1.66 1.51 -3.21
CA PHE A 45 -0.39 1.82 -3.87
C PHE A 45 0.16 3.18 -3.46
N THR A 46 1.48 3.30 -3.52
CA THR A 46 2.20 4.57 -3.52
C THR A 46 2.57 4.95 -4.94
N TYR A 47 3.03 6.17 -5.16
CA TYR A 47 3.47 6.59 -6.48
C TYR A 47 4.63 7.59 -6.40
N ASP A 48 5.52 7.54 -7.38
CA ASP A 48 6.57 8.55 -7.50
C ASP A 48 5.93 9.90 -7.84
N PRO A 49 6.16 10.98 -7.05
CA PRO A 49 5.59 12.30 -7.31
C PRO A 49 5.85 12.83 -8.72
N THR A 50 6.95 12.42 -9.36
CA THR A 50 7.27 12.78 -10.76
C THR A 50 6.34 12.11 -11.77
N ASN A 51 5.73 10.99 -11.40
CA ASN A 51 4.84 10.18 -12.25
C ASN A 51 3.36 10.32 -11.87
N PHE A 52 2.98 11.25 -10.98
CA PHE A 52 1.61 11.37 -10.45
C PHE A 52 0.53 11.40 -11.54
N LEU A 53 0.76 12.12 -12.65
CA LEU A 53 -0.20 12.18 -13.75
C LEU A 53 -0.34 10.83 -14.45
N ALA A 54 0.77 10.13 -14.72
CA ALA A 54 0.72 8.80 -15.33
C ALA A 54 -0.03 7.82 -14.43
N THR A 55 0.27 7.80 -13.13
CA THR A 55 -0.47 7.00 -12.14
C THR A 55 -1.96 7.32 -12.13
N THR A 56 -2.33 8.61 -12.16
CA THR A 56 -3.76 9.02 -12.19
C THR A 56 -4.46 8.53 -13.45
N LEU A 57 -3.77 8.56 -14.60
CA LEU A 57 -4.30 8.05 -15.85
C LEU A 57 -4.42 6.52 -15.83
N ASP A 58 -3.47 5.82 -15.22
CA ASP A 58 -3.56 4.37 -15.01
C ASP A 58 -4.75 3.99 -14.12
N MET A 59 -5.06 4.77 -13.08
CA MET A 59 -6.26 4.57 -12.27
C MET A 59 -7.54 4.67 -13.11
N ILE A 60 -7.61 5.66 -14.01
CA ILE A 60 -8.73 5.84 -14.93
C ILE A 60 -8.83 4.66 -15.92
N ASP A 61 -7.70 4.19 -16.46
CA ASP A 61 -7.67 3.04 -17.37
C ASP A 61 -8.16 1.76 -16.68
N VAL A 62 -7.75 1.53 -15.41
CA VAL A 62 -8.22 0.38 -14.62
C VAL A 62 -9.72 0.49 -14.35
N HIS A 63 -10.20 1.67 -13.98
CA HIS A 63 -11.64 1.93 -13.85
C HIS A 63 -12.42 1.64 -15.15
N GLU A 64 -12.00 2.21 -16.28
CA GLU A 64 -12.69 2.05 -17.57
C GLU A 64 -12.69 0.58 -18.03
N ALA A 65 -11.64 -0.18 -17.72
CA ALA A 65 -11.58 -1.62 -17.99
C ALA A 65 -12.59 -2.40 -17.14
N PHE A 66 -12.72 -2.06 -15.85
CA PHE A 66 -13.70 -2.67 -14.95
C PHE A 66 -15.14 -2.33 -15.37
N GLU A 67 -15.42 -1.05 -15.63
CA GLU A 67 -16.72 -0.57 -16.10
C GLU A 67 -17.16 -1.28 -17.37
N LYS A 68 -16.23 -1.43 -18.34
CA LYS A 68 -16.48 -2.15 -19.58
C LYS A 68 -16.81 -3.63 -19.35
N ALA A 69 -16.15 -4.29 -18.40
CA ALA A 69 -16.43 -5.68 -18.05
C ALA A 69 -17.84 -5.87 -17.45
N LEU A 70 -18.37 -4.82 -16.83
CA LEU A 70 -19.73 -4.78 -16.26
C LEU A 70 -20.81 -4.32 -17.25
N GLY A 71 -20.43 -3.85 -18.44
CA GLY A 71 -21.38 -3.32 -19.41
C GLY A 71 -21.88 -1.91 -19.09
N HIS A 72 -21.05 -1.06 -18.48
CA HIS A 72 -21.37 0.34 -18.13
C HIS A 72 -22.53 0.50 -17.13
N PRO A 73 -22.35 0.04 -15.88
CA PRO A 73 -23.44 -0.09 -14.91
C PRO A 73 -23.80 1.20 -14.16
N TYR A 74 -22.99 2.25 -14.22
CA TYR A 74 -23.10 3.37 -13.28
C TYR A 74 -24.25 4.34 -13.62
N LEU A 75 -24.97 4.76 -12.57
CA LEU A 75 -26.04 5.76 -12.64
C LEU A 75 -25.61 7.12 -12.12
N ILE A 76 -24.70 7.15 -11.14
CA ILE A 76 -24.21 8.37 -10.49
C ILE A 76 -22.69 8.35 -10.42
N ALA A 77 -22.07 9.53 -10.61
CA ALA A 77 -20.68 9.77 -10.29
C ALA A 77 -20.48 11.11 -9.56
N THR A 78 -19.36 11.26 -8.85
CA THR A 78 -19.01 12.53 -8.20
C THR A 78 -18.21 13.44 -9.11
N HIS A 79 -18.44 14.75 -8.99
CA HIS A 79 -17.64 15.76 -9.67
C HIS A 79 -16.21 15.80 -9.08
N PRO A 80 -15.12 15.68 -9.86
CA PRO A 80 -13.75 15.50 -9.30
C PRO A 80 -13.23 16.64 -8.41
N ASN A 81 -13.73 17.87 -8.59
CA ASN A 81 -13.41 19.01 -7.71
C ASN A 81 -14.36 19.18 -6.50
N SER A 82 -15.68 19.16 -6.72
CA SER A 82 -16.65 19.46 -5.64
C SER A 82 -17.11 18.23 -4.86
N GLU A 83 -16.75 17.04 -5.33
CA GLU A 83 -17.20 15.72 -4.86
C GLU A 83 -18.73 15.53 -4.83
N ARG A 84 -19.50 16.44 -5.44
CA ARG A 84 -20.96 16.36 -5.45
C ARG A 84 -21.43 15.30 -6.45
N PRO A 85 -22.47 14.51 -6.09
CA PRO A 85 -23.02 13.51 -6.98
C PRO A 85 -23.80 14.15 -8.15
N HIS A 86 -23.63 13.60 -9.34
CA HIS A 86 -24.37 13.94 -10.56
C HIS A 86 -24.70 12.68 -11.35
N PRO A 87 -25.76 12.69 -12.18
CA PRO A 87 -26.03 11.61 -13.10
C PRO A 87 -24.81 11.28 -13.95
N TYR A 88 -24.50 9.99 -14.09
CA TYR A 88 -23.38 9.52 -14.88
C TYR A 88 -23.54 9.96 -16.35
N GLY A 89 -22.43 10.37 -16.98
CA GLY A 89 -22.44 10.98 -18.32
C GLY A 89 -22.93 12.44 -18.38
N SER A 90 -23.31 13.06 -17.26
CA SER A 90 -23.67 14.49 -17.22
C SER A 90 -22.52 15.39 -17.65
N LYS A 91 -22.82 16.46 -18.42
CA LYS A 91 -21.85 17.51 -18.78
C LYS A 91 -21.17 18.16 -17.57
N ARG A 92 -21.79 18.10 -16.38
CA ARG A 92 -21.21 18.62 -15.14
C ARG A 92 -19.98 17.83 -14.70
N LEU A 93 -19.91 16.52 -15.00
CA LEU A 93 -18.77 15.68 -14.63
C LEU A 93 -17.54 16.00 -15.49
N GLY A 94 -17.73 16.42 -16.74
CA GLY A 94 -16.64 16.69 -17.67
C GLY A 94 -15.86 15.44 -18.06
N ASN A 95 -14.65 15.61 -18.60
CA ASN A 95 -13.77 14.50 -18.96
C ASN A 95 -12.81 14.18 -17.82
N LEU A 96 -12.77 12.93 -17.34
CA LEU A 96 -11.92 12.51 -16.23
C LEU A 96 -10.43 12.69 -16.50
N ARG A 97 -9.96 12.48 -17.73
CA ARG A 97 -8.55 12.66 -18.09
C ARG A 97 -8.16 14.13 -18.15
N GLU A 98 -9.09 15.01 -18.48
CA GLU A 98 -8.86 16.46 -18.32
C GLU A 98 -8.77 16.85 -16.84
N TRP A 99 -9.62 16.27 -15.98
CA TRP A 99 -9.52 16.47 -14.54
C TRP A 99 -8.18 15.98 -13.99
N ALA A 100 -7.74 14.78 -14.37
CA ALA A 100 -6.43 14.25 -13.97
C ALA A 100 -5.27 15.20 -14.29
N ARG A 101 -5.32 15.88 -15.46
CA ARG A 101 -4.32 16.88 -15.86
C ARG A 101 -4.43 18.20 -15.11
N LYS A 102 -5.63 18.56 -14.65
CA LYS A 102 -5.90 19.80 -13.91
C LYS A 102 -5.65 19.66 -12.41
N THR A 103 -5.77 18.47 -11.85
CA THR A 103 -5.56 18.22 -10.42
C THR A 103 -4.06 18.13 -10.10
N PRO A 104 -3.46 19.13 -9.46
CA PRO A 104 -2.03 19.16 -9.17
C PRO A 104 -1.63 18.09 -8.14
N LEU A 105 -0.33 17.84 -8.03
CA LEU A 105 0.28 16.83 -7.17
C LEU A 105 -0.08 17.00 -5.67
N ASP A 106 -0.21 18.25 -5.22
CA ASP A 106 -0.53 18.63 -3.84
C ASP A 106 -2.04 18.57 -3.53
N GLN A 107 -2.86 18.17 -4.50
CA GLN A 107 -4.30 17.96 -4.35
C GLN A 107 -4.70 16.51 -4.57
N THR A 108 -5.67 16.06 -3.78
CA THR A 108 -6.30 14.76 -3.95
C THR A 108 -7.02 14.71 -5.30
N PHE A 109 -6.84 13.61 -6.04
CA PHE A 109 -7.72 13.26 -7.16
C PHE A 109 -8.71 12.20 -6.67
N ALA A 110 -9.98 12.58 -6.52
CA ALA A 110 -11.02 11.71 -5.99
C ALA A 110 -12.25 11.68 -6.90
N VAL A 111 -12.68 10.48 -7.31
CA VAL A 111 -13.89 10.27 -8.11
C VAL A 111 -14.55 8.96 -7.69
N LYS A 112 -15.87 8.99 -7.48
CA LYS A 112 -16.67 7.86 -7.00
C LYS A 112 -17.80 7.59 -7.99
N PHE A 113 -18.13 6.32 -8.19
CA PHE A 113 -19.16 5.85 -9.12
C PHE A 113 -20.05 4.84 -8.40
N THR A 114 -21.35 4.87 -8.65
CA THR A 114 -22.31 3.90 -8.11
C THR A 114 -23.38 3.57 -9.15
N ASP A 115 -23.87 2.34 -9.13
CA ASP A 115 -25.04 1.89 -9.88
C ASP A 115 -26.37 2.16 -9.15
N GLU A 116 -26.34 2.76 -7.96
CA GLU A 116 -27.53 3.11 -7.19
C GLU A 116 -28.08 4.50 -7.53
N GLU A 117 -29.40 4.60 -7.66
CA GLU A 117 -30.09 5.90 -7.73
C GLU A 117 -30.05 6.61 -6.37
N ASN A 118 -30.23 5.85 -5.29
CA ASN A 118 -30.06 6.34 -3.93
C ASN A 118 -28.60 6.20 -3.50
N HIS A 119 -27.85 7.30 -3.58
CA HIS A 119 -26.44 7.31 -3.22
C HIS A 119 -26.15 7.08 -1.72
N GLN A 120 -27.18 6.95 -0.87
CA GLN A 120 -27.06 6.49 0.52
C GLN A 120 -27.12 4.97 0.66
N SER A 121 -27.50 4.24 -0.39
CA SER A 121 -27.56 2.78 -0.39
C SER A 121 -26.23 2.15 -0.82
N SER A 122 -25.99 0.93 -0.35
CA SER A 122 -24.83 0.12 -0.73
C SER A 122 -24.91 -0.24 -2.21
N PRO A 123 -23.81 -0.06 -2.97
CA PRO A 123 -23.82 -0.37 -4.40
C PRO A 123 -23.80 -1.88 -4.68
N THR A 124 -24.45 -2.29 -5.77
CA THR A 124 -24.16 -3.62 -6.35
C THR A 124 -22.91 -3.56 -7.25
N HIS A 125 -22.63 -2.41 -7.87
CA HIS A 125 -21.40 -2.13 -8.60
C HIS A 125 -20.92 -0.70 -8.35
N SER A 126 -19.63 -0.55 -8.06
CA SER A 126 -19.07 0.78 -7.84
C SER A 126 -17.57 0.81 -8.05
N ALA A 127 -17.04 2.02 -8.15
CA ALA A 127 -15.62 2.29 -8.18
C ALA A 127 -15.30 3.57 -7.41
N TYR A 128 -14.21 3.54 -6.65
CA TYR A 128 -13.75 4.64 -5.81
C TYR A 128 -12.28 4.86 -6.13
N LEU A 129 -11.98 5.94 -6.85
CA LEU A 129 -10.62 6.31 -7.23
C LEU A 129 -10.17 7.40 -6.27
N TRP A 130 -9.06 7.17 -5.58
CA TRP A 130 -8.51 8.11 -4.64
C TRP A 130 -6.98 8.16 -4.74
N ARG A 131 -6.45 9.23 -5.31
CA ARG A 131 -5.01 9.52 -5.29
C ARG A 131 -4.72 10.48 -4.16
N GLU A 132 -4.01 10.01 -3.15
CA GLU A 132 -3.54 10.84 -2.05
C GLU A 132 -2.58 11.92 -2.55
N PRO A 133 -2.63 13.16 -2.05
CA PRO A 133 -1.64 14.18 -2.38
C PRO A 133 -0.31 13.90 -1.67
N THR A 134 0.79 14.36 -2.27
CA THR A 134 2.11 14.31 -1.61
C THR A 134 2.36 15.64 -0.90
N LEU A 135 2.15 15.68 0.43
CA LEU A 135 2.32 16.89 1.25
C LEU A 135 3.66 16.86 2.01
N GLY A 136 4.69 17.54 1.47
CA GLY A 136 5.97 17.76 2.15
C GLY A 136 6.75 16.48 2.47
N ASP A 137 7.46 16.45 3.60
CA ASP A 137 8.28 15.32 4.06
C ASP A 137 7.49 14.18 4.74
N ARG A 138 6.15 14.11 4.56
CA ARG A 138 5.37 12.98 5.08
C ARG A 138 5.69 11.71 4.28
N ASP A 139 5.83 10.59 4.98
CA ASP A 139 5.74 9.27 4.35
C ASP A 139 4.42 9.19 3.56
N GLN A 140 4.48 8.69 2.33
CA GLN A 140 3.32 8.67 1.44
C GLN A 140 2.22 7.75 1.99
N CYS A 141 1.05 8.31 2.28
CA CYS A 141 -0.17 7.52 2.47
C CYS A 141 -0.50 6.75 1.19
N TYR A 142 -1.21 5.62 1.33
CA TYR A 142 -1.65 4.88 0.14
C TYR A 142 -2.72 5.65 -0.63
N SER A 143 -2.50 5.77 -1.93
CA SER A 143 -3.60 5.92 -2.89
C SER A 143 -4.34 4.60 -3.02
N SER A 144 -5.61 4.66 -3.43
CA SER A 144 -6.44 3.46 -3.57
C SER A 144 -7.37 3.48 -4.78
N ILE A 145 -7.68 2.29 -5.28
CA ILE A 145 -8.89 2.05 -6.07
C ILE A 145 -9.68 0.92 -5.40
N GLN A 146 -10.93 1.19 -5.02
CA GLN A 146 -11.84 0.20 -4.46
C GLN A 146 -13.00 -0.05 -5.42
N PHE A 147 -13.34 -1.32 -5.62
CA PHE A 147 -14.45 -1.78 -6.43
C PHE A 147 -15.39 -2.63 -5.59
N TYR A 148 -16.68 -2.48 -5.85
CA TYR A 148 -17.69 -3.46 -5.46
C TYR A 148 -18.36 -4.01 -6.72
N TYR A 149 -18.79 -5.27 -6.68
CA TYR A 149 -19.45 -5.94 -7.80
C TYR A 149 -20.44 -6.98 -7.30
N ARG A 150 -21.48 -7.24 -8.10
CA ARG A 150 -22.52 -8.20 -7.75
C ARG A 150 -21.97 -9.61 -7.70
N TRP A 151 -22.35 -10.37 -6.67
CA TRP A 151 -21.91 -11.75 -6.52
C TRP A 151 -22.29 -12.65 -7.69
N GLN A 152 -23.52 -12.52 -8.19
CA GLN A 152 -23.96 -13.26 -9.37
C GLN A 152 -23.10 -12.94 -10.61
N TRP A 153 -22.73 -11.66 -10.82
CA TRP A 153 -21.84 -11.31 -11.92
C TRP A 153 -20.48 -11.98 -11.78
N TRP A 154 -19.91 -12.03 -10.58
CA TRP A 154 -18.65 -12.74 -10.35
C TRP A 154 -18.77 -14.24 -10.63
N LEU A 155 -19.87 -14.89 -10.19
CA LEU A 155 -20.12 -16.30 -10.46
C LEU A 155 -20.07 -16.61 -11.97
N ASP A 156 -20.63 -15.71 -12.77
CA ASP A 156 -20.73 -15.83 -14.23
C ASP A 156 -19.45 -15.40 -14.96
N ASN A 157 -18.55 -14.63 -14.33
CA ASN A 157 -17.42 -13.95 -14.98
C ASN A 157 -16.06 -14.15 -14.27
N ARG A 158 -15.87 -15.23 -13.51
CA ARG A 158 -14.68 -15.49 -12.68
C ARG A 158 -13.34 -15.29 -13.41
N ASP A 159 -13.22 -15.79 -14.64
CA ASP A 159 -11.99 -15.70 -15.41
C ASP A 159 -11.74 -14.28 -15.95
N ALA A 160 -12.81 -13.58 -16.37
CA ALA A 160 -12.72 -12.20 -16.79
C ALA A 160 -12.34 -11.28 -15.62
N TRP A 161 -12.95 -11.49 -14.45
CA TRP A 161 -12.60 -10.80 -13.21
C TRP A 161 -11.13 -11.03 -12.84
N ARG A 162 -10.67 -12.29 -12.83
CA ARG A 162 -9.29 -12.61 -12.50
C ARG A 162 -8.30 -11.97 -13.46
N LYS A 163 -8.57 -12.06 -14.76
CA LYS A 163 -7.75 -11.40 -15.77
C LYS A 163 -7.64 -9.90 -15.49
N PHE A 164 -8.77 -9.25 -15.19
CA PHE A 164 -8.80 -7.85 -14.78
C PHE A 164 -7.92 -7.58 -13.55
N VAL A 165 -8.00 -8.40 -12.49
CA VAL A 165 -7.16 -8.24 -11.29
C VAL A 165 -5.67 -8.29 -11.64
N LEU A 166 -5.24 -9.31 -12.38
CA LEU A 166 -3.81 -9.49 -12.71
C LEU A 166 -3.29 -8.36 -13.61
N GLU A 167 -4.10 -7.90 -14.58
CA GLU A 167 -3.75 -6.77 -15.45
C GLU A 167 -3.68 -5.45 -14.65
N ALA A 168 -4.61 -5.23 -13.72
CA ALA A 168 -4.61 -4.07 -12.84
C ALA A 168 -3.39 -4.06 -11.90
N ILE A 169 -3.00 -5.21 -11.34
CA ILE A 169 -1.76 -5.36 -10.56
C ILE A 169 -0.54 -5.01 -11.43
N GLY A 170 -0.47 -5.55 -12.64
CA GLY A 170 0.64 -5.28 -13.56
C GLY A 170 0.80 -3.81 -13.93
N ARG A 171 -0.33 -3.09 -14.04
CA ARG A 171 -0.36 -1.66 -14.37
C ARG A 171 -0.08 -0.76 -13.16
N LEU A 172 -0.82 -0.93 -12.07
CA LEU A 172 -0.73 -0.07 -10.88
C LEU A 172 0.48 -0.40 -10.00
N LYS A 173 1.01 -1.62 -10.10
CA LYS A 173 2.05 -2.17 -9.22
C LYS A 173 1.75 -1.89 -7.73
N PRO A 174 0.56 -2.33 -7.25
CA PRO A 174 0.13 -2.05 -5.89
C PRO A 174 1.06 -2.66 -4.87
N VAL A 175 1.11 -2.03 -3.68
CA VAL A 175 1.84 -2.57 -2.54
C VAL A 175 1.01 -3.65 -1.85
N GLN A 176 -0.33 -3.49 -1.83
CA GLN A 176 -1.27 -4.46 -1.26
C GLN A 176 -2.53 -4.50 -2.10
N VAL A 177 -3.14 -5.68 -2.25
CA VAL A 177 -4.48 -5.84 -2.84
C VAL A 177 -5.25 -6.82 -1.99
N TYR A 178 -6.51 -6.53 -1.73
CA TYR A 178 -7.41 -7.39 -0.96
C TYR A 178 -8.72 -7.59 -1.69
N SER A 179 -9.28 -8.80 -1.58
CA SER A 179 -10.59 -9.15 -2.10
C SER A 179 -11.26 -10.20 -1.23
N GLY A 180 -12.58 -10.09 -1.11
CA GLY A 180 -13.43 -10.93 -0.28
C GLY A 180 -14.82 -10.34 -0.22
N PHE A 181 -15.50 -10.50 0.92
CA PHE A 181 -16.76 -9.82 1.21
C PHE A 181 -16.55 -8.74 2.27
N ALA A 182 -17.20 -7.60 2.09
CA ALA A 182 -17.24 -6.52 3.07
C ALA A 182 -18.61 -5.84 2.98
N MET A 183 -18.94 -4.97 3.93
CA MET A 183 -20.06 -4.07 3.73
C MET A 183 -19.79 -3.14 2.53
N GLY A 184 -20.78 -3.05 1.64
CA GLY A 184 -20.78 -2.23 0.44
C GLY A 184 -20.88 -0.75 0.80
N ASN A 185 -19.76 -0.05 0.83
CA ASN A 185 -19.76 1.35 1.20
C ASN A 185 -20.65 2.20 0.27
N PRO A 186 -21.67 2.92 0.78
CA PRO A 186 -22.45 3.85 -0.03
C PRO A 186 -21.61 5.02 -0.56
N LEU A 187 -22.09 5.68 -1.61
CA LEU A 187 -21.40 6.84 -2.17
C LEU A 187 -21.44 8.06 -1.22
N ALA A 188 -22.54 8.23 -0.47
CA ALA A 188 -22.62 9.21 0.61
C ALA A 188 -21.65 8.87 1.74
N PHE A 189 -20.66 9.75 1.92
CA PHE A 189 -19.64 9.60 2.96
C PHE A 189 -20.23 9.53 4.39
N GLY A 190 -21.38 10.19 4.63
CA GLY A 190 -22.06 10.14 5.93
C GLY A 190 -22.47 8.73 6.35
N MET A 191 -22.75 7.84 5.40
CA MET A 191 -23.24 6.47 5.65
C MET A 191 -22.18 5.52 6.23
N ARG A 192 -20.94 5.99 6.38
CA ARG A 192 -19.85 5.20 6.95
C ARG A 192 -20.11 4.85 8.42
N ALA A 193 -20.81 5.73 9.16
CA ALA A 193 -21.14 5.47 10.55
C ALA A 193 -22.12 4.30 10.69
N GLU A 194 -23.11 4.21 9.81
CA GLU A 194 -24.13 3.16 9.74
C GLU A 194 -23.52 1.84 9.22
N THR A 195 -22.63 1.93 8.22
CA THR A 195 -21.86 0.79 7.72
C THR A 195 -21.00 0.16 8.82
N ALA A 196 -20.32 0.98 9.62
CA ALA A 196 -19.46 0.52 10.71
C ALA A 196 -20.24 -0.19 11.84
N THR A 197 -21.49 0.22 12.09
CA THR A 197 -22.38 -0.47 13.03
C THR A 197 -22.66 -1.90 12.56
N TRP A 198 -22.98 -2.08 11.26
CA TRP A 198 -23.19 -3.41 10.68
C TRP A 198 -21.92 -4.26 10.64
N ASP A 199 -20.77 -3.68 10.29
CA ASP A 199 -19.48 -4.38 10.33
C ASP A 199 -19.24 -5.00 11.72
N ARG A 200 -19.42 -4.20 12.79
CA ARG A 200 -19.22 -4.68 14.16
C ARG A 200 -20.28 -5.69 14.60
N ALA A 201 -21.53 -5.53 14.18
CA ALA A 201 -22.61 -6.44 14.53
C ALA A 201 -22.43 -7.82 13.88
N LEU A 202 -21.94 -7.88 12.63
CA LEU A 202 -21.78 -9.12 11.87
C LEU A 202 -20.44 -9.83 12.10
N ALA A 203 -19.38 -9.10 12.47
CA ALA A 203 -18.05 -9.66 12.67
C ALA A 203 -17.94 -10.82 13.70
N PRO A 204 -18.79 -10.90 14.75
CA PRO A 204 -18.86 -12.08 15.62
C PRO A 204 -19.47 -13.34 14.96
N HIS A 205 -20.09 -13.21 13.79
CA HIS A 205 -20.78 -14.30 13.11
C HIS A 205 -20.02 -14.83 11.89
N PHE A 206 -19.12 -14.05 11.30
CA PHE A 206 -18.42 -14.37 10.05
C PHE A 206 -16.93 -14.01 10.12
N TYR A 207 -16.05 -15.00 9.99
CA TYR A 207 -14.60 -14.76 9.94
C TYR A 207 -14.14 -14.13 8.61
N GLY A 208 -14.89 -14.37 7.54
CA GLY A 208 -14.60 -13.92 6.18
C GLY A 208 -15.21 -12.58 5.80
N LEU A 209 -16.07 -12.00 6.66
CA LEU A 209 -16.49 -10.61 6.51
C LEU A 209 -15.31 -9.71 6.86
N ASP A 210 -14.91 -8.89 5.91
CA ASP A 210 -13.78 -7.97 6.02
C ASP A 210 -14.27 -6.54 6.30
N THR A 211 -13.41 -5.74 6.93
CA THR A 211 -13.65 -4.31 7.12
C THR A 211 -12.72 -3.56 6.20
N ASP A 212 -13.13 -3.35 4.95
CA ASP A 212 -12.33 -2.65 3.94
C ASP A 212 -12.76 -1.18 3.79
N TYR A 213 -12.01 -0.30 4.46
CA TYR A 213 -12.28 1.13 4.47
C TYR A 213 -11.01 1.94 4.18
N PRO A 214 -10.66 2.15 2.89
CA PRO A 214 -9.45 2.86 2.50
C PRO A 214 -9.26 4.21 3.19
N PHE A 215 -10.35 4.97 3.34
CA PHE A 215 -10.29 6.29 3.95
C PHE A 215 -9.93 6.22 5.45
N GLY A 216 -10.48 5.28 6.22
CA GLY A 216 -10.10 5.11 7.63
C GLY A 216 -8.68 4.59 7.79
N MET A 217 -8.26 3.72 6.88
CA MET A 217 -6.94 3.09 6.87
C MET A 217 -5.78 4.03 6.51
N MET A 218 -6.04 5.28 6.12
CA MET A 218 -5.01 6.30 5.88
C MET A 218 -4.56 7.02 7.17
N PHE A 219 -5.33 6.93 8.25
CA PHE A 219 -5.03 7.63 9.49
C PHE A 219 -4.20 6.76 10.42
N THR A 220 -3.20 7.36 11.06
CA THR A 220 -2.34 6.64 11.99
C THR A 220 -3.13 6.05 13.16
N PRO A 221 -2.95 4.76 13.48
CA PRO A 221 -2.03 3.80 12.85
C PRO A 221 -2.53 3.31 11.47
N ASP A 222 -1.75 3.58 10.43
CA ASP A 222 -2.18 3.49 9.04
C ASP A 222 -1.74 2.19 8.36
N LEU A 223 -2.45 1.79 7.31
CA LEU A 223 -2.17 0.55 6.60
C LEU A 223 -0.75 0.48 5.98
N PRO A 224 -0.10 1.56 5.51
CA PRO A 224 1.30 1.51 5.04
C PRO A 224 2.31 0.90 6.03
N SER A 225 2.01 0.93 7.33
CA SER A 225 2.89 0.42 8.38
C SER A 225 2.84 -1.11 8.59
N GLY A 226 1.97 -1.84 7.86
CA GLY A 226 1.85 -3.30 7.96
C GLY A 226 0.89 -3.89 6.93
N ILE A 227 0.46 -5.13 7.13
CA ILE A 227 -0.67 -5.71 6.38
C ILE A 227 -1.83 -6.08 7.29
N ARG A 228 -3.02 -6.25 6.73
CA ARG A 228 -4.19 -6.78 7.45
C ARG A 228 -4.42 -8.25 7.09
N PRO A 229 -5.05 -9.06 7.97
CA PRO A 229 -5.29 -10.47 7.70
C PRO A 229 -6.25 -10.64 6.50
N PRO A 230 -5.83 -11.30 5.40
CA PRO A 230 -6.70 -11.50 4.25
C PRO A 230 -7.79 -12.54 4.52
N THR A 231 -8.94 -12.38 3.87
CA THR A 231 -10.07 -13.34 3.95
C THR A 231 -10.14 -14.27 2.74
N TRP A 232 -9.78 -13.81 1.55
CA TRP A 232 -9.75 -14.64 0.33
C TRP A 232 -8.61 -14.25 -0.63
N GLY A 233 -8.83 -13.28 -1.51
CA GLY A 233 -7.86 -12.85 -2.53
C GLY A 233 -6.89 -11.82 -1.98
N PHE A 234 -5.59 -12.06 -2.14
CA PHE A 234 -4.54 -11.20 -1.58
C PHE A 234 -3.35 -11.06 -2.51
N PHE A 235 -2.85 -9.84 -2.70
CA PHE A 235 -1.58 -9.60 -3.35
C PHE A 235 -0.47 -9.39 -2.32
N LEU A 236 0.43 -10.37 -2.21
CA LEU A 236 1.69 -10.24 -1.49
C LEU A 236 2.74 -9.63 -2.42
N SER A 237 2.91 -8.31 -2.37
CA SER A 237 4.00 -7.64 -3.10
C SER A 237 5.37 -8.09 -2.61
N ASP A 238 6.39 -7.94 -3.46
CA ASP A 238 7.77 -8.23 -3.04
C ASP A 238 8.21 -7.36 -1.86
N ILE A 239 7.72 -6.11 -1.78
CA ILE A 239 7.98 -5.19 -0.67
C ILE A 239 7.61 -5.83 0.68
N TRP A 240 6.45 -6.51 0.74
CA TRP A 240 6.00 -7.19 1.96
C TRP A 240 6.62 -8.57 2.13
N ARG A 241 6.79 -9.33 1.04
CA ARG A 241 7.45 -10.64 1.08
C ARG A 241 8.88 -10.53 1.62
N GLU A 242 9.63 -9.52 1.21
CA GLU A 242 11.02 -9.33 1.65
C GLU A 242 11.13 -9.08 3.15
N LYS A 243 10.13 -8.43 3.76
CA LYS A 243 10.05 -8.27 5.23
C LYS A 243 9.85 -9.60 5.97
N LEU A 244 9.37 -10.64 5.30
CA LEU A 244 9.31 -12.01 5.85
C LEU A 244 10.64 -12.76 5.71
N ALA A 245 11.60 -12.25 4.93
CA ALA A 245 12.88 -12.88 4.62
C ALA A 245 12.75 -14.29 4.01
N ILE A 246 11.74 -14.51 3.17
CA ILE A 246 11.47 -15.79 2.48
C ILE A 246 11.36 -15.57 0.98
N SER A 247 11.74 -16.54 0.15
CA SER A 247 11.59 -16.48 -1.31
C SER A 247 10.14 -16.64 -1.77
N ARG A 248 9.86 -16.35 -3.04
CA ARG A 248 8.54 -16.64 -3.64
C ARG A 248 8.23 -18.14 -3.65
N ASP A 249 9.25 -18.97 -3.89
CA ASP A 249 9.12 -20.44 -3.83
C ASP A 249 8.83 -20.91 -2.41
N ASP A 250 9.42 -20.28 -1.39
CA ASP A 250 9.10 -20.58 0.01
C ASP A 250 7.65 -20.22 0.34
N VAL A 251 7.12 -19.09 -0.17
CA VAL A 251 5.69 -18.76 0.00
C VAL A 251 4.82 -19.88 -0.58
N ALA A 252 5.13 -20.33 -1.81
CA ALA A 252 4.41 -21.42 -2.44
C ALA A 252 4.52 -22.74 -1.65
N ALA A 253 5.69 -23.04 -1.07
CA ALA A 253 5.89 -24.22 -0.23
C ALA A 253 5.11 -24.15 1.09
N HIS A 254 5.06 -22.98 1.75
CA HIS A 254 4.28 -22.78 2.98
C HIS A 254 2.77 -22.86 2.74
N LEU A 255 2.33 -22.52 1.53
CA LEU A 255 0.93 -22.51 1.10
C LEU A 255 0.60 -23.67 0.15
N ALA A 256 1.34 -24.78 0.25
CA ALA A 256 1.16 -25.97 -0.58
C ALA A 256 -0.13 -26.74 -0.20
N ASP A 257 -1.29 -26.14 -0.49
CA ASP A 257 -2.62 -26.73 -0.40
C ASP A 257 -3.25 -26.73 -1.80
N PRO A 258 -3.82 -27.84 -2.28
CA PRO A 258 -4.38 -27.93 -3.64
C PRO A 258 -5.55 -26.98 -3.90
N ARG A 259 -6.16 -26.42 -2.85
CA ARG A 259 -7.24 -25.41 -2.96
C ARG A 259 -6.69 -24.00 -3.16
N ILE A 260 -5.43 -23.74 -2.80
CA ILE A 260 -4.81 -22.41 -2.94
C ILE A 260 -4.27 -22.26 -4.35
N ARG A 261 -4.59 -21.13 -5.00
CA ARG A 261 -3.96 -20.74 -6.27
C ARG A 261 -3.00 -19.59 -6.02
N ILE A 262 -1.81 -19.67 -6.64
CA ILE A 262 -0.80 -18.62 -6.59
C ILE A 262 -0.39 -18.26 -8.02
N ASP A 263 -0.63 -17.01 -8.42
CA ASP A 263 -0.19 -16.44 -9.68
C ASP A 263 1.06 -15.57 -9.43
N THR A 264 2.18 -15.93 -10.06
CA THR A 264 3.43 -15.18 -9.95
C THR A 264 3.44 -14.03 -10.93
N LEU A 265 3.59 -12.80 -10.42
CA LEU A 265 3.63 -11.56 -11.20
C LEU A 265 5.02 -10.92 -11.12
N SER A 266 5.27 -9.89 -11.92
CA SER A 266 6.58 -9.21 -11.91
C SER A 266 6.89 -8.55 -10.56
N CYS A 267 5.88 -8.08 -9.83
CA CYS A 267 6.01 -7.33 -8.57
C CYS A 267 5.54 -8.07 -7.30
N GLY A 268 5.21 -9.37 -7.39
CA GLY A 268 4.76 -10.15 -6.23
C GLY A 268 3.96 -11.39 -6.60
N LEU A 269 3.14 -11.84 -5.65
CA LEU A 269 2.30 -13.04 -5.75
C LEU A 269 0.83 -12.67 -5.52
N TRP A 270 -0.05 -13.02 -6.46
CA TRP A 270 -1.49 -13.02 -6.22
C TRP A 270 -1.91 -14.39 -5.68
N ILE A 271 -2.58 -14.41 -4.53
CA ILE A 271 -2.93 -15.61 -3.76
C ILE A 271 -4.45 -15.65 -3.60
N GLU A 272 -5.10 -16.74 -4.02
CA GLU A 272 -6.52 -17.01 -3.76
C GLU A 272 -6.67 -18.21 -2.83
N LEU A 273 -7.34 -17.99 -1.70
CA LEU A 273 -7.61 -19.01 -0.68
C LEU A 273 -8.86 -19.80 -1.01
N GLY A 274 -8.72 -20.84 -1.85
CA GLY A 274 -9.87 -21.63 -2.30
C GLY A 274 -10.48 -21.10 -3.60
N PRO A 275 -11.48 -21.82 -4.15
CA PRO A 275 -12.02 -21.56 -5.48
C PRO A 275 -12.89 -20.29 -5.56
N GLN A 276 -13.30 -19.73 -4.43
CA GLN A 276 -14.20 -18.57 -4.34
C GLN A 276 -14.10 -17.89 -2.96
N PRO A 277 -14.49 -16.61 -2.81
CA PRO A 277 -14.59 -15.98 -1.50
C PRO A 277 -15.68 -16.62 -0.65
N GLU A 278 -15.49 -16.64 0.67
CA GLU A 278 -16.43 -17.19 1.64
C GLU A 278 -16.52 -16.29 2.88
N LEU A 279 -17.70 -16.25 3.51
CA LEU A 279 -17.93 -15.50 4.75
C LEU A 279 -17.49 -16.26 6.01
N TYR A 280 -17.26 -17.58 5.91
CA TYR A 280 -16.83 -18.44 7.02
C TYR A 280 -17.65 -18.23 8.32
N PRO A 281 -18.89 -18.76 8.38
CA PRO A 281 -19.70 -18.72 9.59
C PRO A 281 -18.93 -19.25 10.80
N VAL A 282 -18.88 -18.50 11.89
CA VAL A 282 -18.04 -18.81 13.06
C VAL A 282 -18.40 -20.16 13.69
N GLU A 283 -19.68 -20.56 13.63
CA GLU A 283 -20.16 -21.87 14.10
C GLU A 283 -19.54 -23.08 13.38
N ASN A 284 -18.96 -22.88 12.19
CA ASN A 284 -18.24 -23.91 11.45
C ASN A 284 -16.77 -24.03 11.88
N GLY A 285 -16.32 -23.22 12.84
CA GLY A 285 -14.96 -23.16 13.31
C GLY A 285 -14.05 -22.27 12.48
N VAL A 286 -12.80 -22.17 12.91
CA VAL A 286 -11.78 -21.31 12.29
C VAL A 286 -11.43 -21.84 10.90
N PRO A 287 -11.50 -21.03 9.84
CA PRO A 287 -11.26 -21.51 8.48
C PRO A 287 -9.78 -21.82 8.24
N GLU A 288 -9.52 -22.98 7.65
CA GLU A 288 -8.17 -23.54 7.51
C GLU A 288 -7.25 -22.69 6.63
N LEU A 289 -7.73 -22.26 5.44
CA LEU A 289 -6.90 -21.56 4.46
C LEU A 289 -6.51 -20.13 4.92
N PRO A 290 -7.45 -19.30 5.44
CA PRO A 290 -7.08 -18.02 6.05
C PRO A 290 -6.14 -18.18 7.25
N ALA A 291 -6.35 -19.20 8.10
CA ALA A 291 -5.45 -19.48 9.22
C ALA A 291 -4.04 -19.87 8.75
N LEU A 292 -3.93 -20.72 7.72
CA LEU A 292 -2.66 -21.10 7.12
C LEU A 292 -1.89 -19.89 6.58
N LEU A 293 -2.55 -19.04 5.77
CA LEU A 293 -1.94 -17.82 5.26
C LEU A 293 -1.57 -16.86 6.40
N ASN A 294 -2.45 -16.69 7.38
CA ASN A 294 -2.21 -15.81 8.51
C ASN A 294 -0.97 -16.22 9.34
N ARG A 295 -0.70 -17.53 9.52
CA ARG A 295 0.55 -17.97 10.20
C ARG A 295 1.81 -17.48 9.47
N LEU A 296 1.79 -17.47 8.14
CA LEU A 296 2.89 -16.93 7.33
C LEU A 296 3.01 -15.41 7.50
N LEU A 297 1.87 -14.71 7.43
CA LEU A 297 1.77 -13.26 7.38
C LEU A 297 1.84 -12.57 8.75
N ARG A 298 1.60 -13.28 9.86
CA ARG A 298 1.50 -12.71 11.23
C ARG A 298 2.67 -11.80 11.60
N ARG A 299 3.89 -12.12 11.12
CA ARG A 299 5.12 -11.35 11.40
C ARG A 299 5.15 -9.96 10.75
N ILE A 300 4.38 -9.74 9.69
CA ILE A 300 4.29 -8.45 8.98
C ILE A 300 2.90 -7.81 9.11
N ARG A 301 1.99 -8.43 9.86
CA ARG A 301 0.67 -7.87 10.15
C ARG A 301 0.83 -6.59 10.96
N HIS A 302 0.07 -5.55 10.61
CA HIS A 302 0.07 -4.30 11.35
C HIS A 302 -0.46 -4.55 12.78
N PRO A 303 0.35 -4.34 13.84
CA PRO A 303 0.01 -4.78 15.20
C PRO A 303 -1.02 -3.89 15.90
N GLN A 304 -1.34 -2.72 15.33
CA GLN A 304 -2.28 -1.77 15.92
C GLN A 304 -3.24 -1.16 14.90
N LEU A 305 -3.45 -1.77 13.73
CA LEU A 305 -4.28 -1.16 12.70
C LEU A 305 -5.64 -0.87 13.33
N ASP A 306 -6.13 0.35 13.20
CA ASP A 306 -7.36 0.76 13.86
C ASP A 306 -8.51 0.70 12.83
N LEU A 307 -9.63 0.10 13.24
CA LEU A 307 -10.87 0.05 12.45
C LEU A 307 -11.91 1.02 13.00
N VAL A 308 -11.54 1.82 14.01
CA VAL A 308 -12.32 2.94 14.53
C VAL A 308 -12.36 4.04 13.46
N GLY A 309 -13.21 3.88 12.45
CA GLY A 309 -13.37 4.83 11.35
C GLY A 309 -14.11 6.08 11.81
N SER A 310 -15.43 5.99 11.90
CA SER A 310 -16.31 7.04 12.40
C SER A 310 -16.53 6.81 13.89
N GLY A 311 -15.81 7.55 14.73
CA GLY A 311 -15.87 7.38 16.19
C GLY A 311 -17.29 7.47 16.76
N GLU A 312 -17.52 6.73 17.83
CA GLU A 312 -18.74 6.80 18.63
C GLU A 312 -18.79 8.11 19.41
N TRP A 313 -19.96 8.76 19.48
CA TRP A 313 -20.18 9.96 20.28
C TRP A 313 -20.86 9.58 21.60
N ASP A 314 -20.67 10.38 22.64
CA ASP A 314 -21.30 10.13 23.95
C ASP A 314 -22.83 9.96 23.82
N GLY A 315 -23.33 8.78 24.19
CA GLY A 315 -24.76 8.45 24.16
C GLY A 315 -25.28 7.89 22.82
N ASP A 316 -24.41 7.60 21.86
CA ASP A 316 -24.79 6.84 20.65
C ASP A 316 -25.08 5.37 21.03
N PRO A 317 -26.30 4.84 20.80
CA PRO A 317 -26.64 3.47 21.16
C PRO A 317 -26.03 2.42 20.20
N ASN A 318 -25.33 2.85 19.15
CA ASN A 318 -24.83 1.99 18.09
C ASN A 318 -23.38 1.55 18.32
N GLU A 319 -23.20 0.28 18.70
CA GLU A 319 -21.87 -0.31 18.88
C GLU A 319 -21.06 -0.29 17.57
N ARG A 320 -19.81 0.14 17.66
CA ARG A 320 -18.82 0.06 16.58
C ARG A 320 -17.56 -0.63 17.08
N PHE A 321 -16.64 -0.94 16.17
CA PHE A 321 -15.34 -1.44 16.59
C PHE A 321 -14.67 -0.41 17.49
N ASP A 322 -14.36 -0.82 18.71
CA ASP A 322 -13.39 -0.14 19.55
C ASP A 322 -11.99 -0.67 19.23
N ARG A 323 -10.96 -0.07 19.87
CA ARG A 323 -9.57 -0.51 19.68
C ARG A 323 -9.34 -1.96 20.12
N ARG A 324 -9.98 -2.40 21.21
CA ARG A 324 -9.78 -3.75 21.76
C ARG A 324 -10.38 -4.79 20.83
N ASP A 325 -11.61 -4.60 20.41
CA ASP A 325 -12.31 -5.45 19.46
C ASP A 325 -11.59 -5.49 18.12
N THR A 326 -11.07 -4.34 17.66
CA THR A 326 -10.24 -4.30 16.46
C THR A 326 -9.03 -5.24 16.56
N GLN A 327 -8.26 -5.18 17.65
CA GLN A 327 -7.08 -6.05 17.78
C GLN A 327 -7.45 -7.53 17.86
N ARG A 328 -8.52 -7.86 18.57
CA ARG A 328 -9.03 -9.24 18.65
C ARG A 328 -9.51 -9.74 17.29
N TRP A 329 -10.20 -8.89 16.52
CA TRP A 329 -10.68 -9.22 15.19
C TRP A 329 -9.53 -9.35 14.16
N LEU A 330 -8.50 -8.49 14.22
CA LEU A 330 -7.29 -8.64 13.40
C LEU A 330 -6.52 -9.93 13.72
N ALA A 331 -6.60 -10.39 14.97
CA ALA A 331 -6.03 -11.65 15.41
C ALA A 331 -6.93 -12.86 15.16
N ARG A 332 -8.14 -12.73 14.57
CA ARG A 332 -9.16 -13.79 14.52
C ARG A 332 -8.70 -15.16 13.99
N PHE A 333 -7.68 -15.17 13.13
CA PHE A 333 -7.07 -16.36 12.54
C PHE A 333 -5.84 -16.89 13.27
N ASP A 334 -5.43 -16.26 14.37
CA ASP A 334 -4.34 -16.74 15.21
C ASP A 334 -4.78 -17.99 15.99
N ASP A 335 -3.82 -18.89 16.25
CA ASP A 335 -4.07 -20.11 17.02
C ASP A 335 -4.47 -19.79 18.49
N ASP A 336 -3.96 -18.68 19.03
CA ASP A 336 -4.22 -18.13 20.37
C ASP A 336 -5.34 -17.07 20.41
N SER A 337 -6.06 -16.86 19.31
CA SER A 337 -7.15 -15.87 19.23
C SER A 337 -8.32 -16.19 20.15
N ASP A 338 -8.86 -15.15 20.79
CA ASP A 338 -10.08 -15.20 21.59
C ASP A 338 -11.32 -14.63 20.89
N TRP A 339 -11.21 -14.13 19.64
CA TRP A 339 -12.33 -13.62 18.86
C TRP A 339 -13.23 -14.73 18.28
N PRO A 340 -14.57 -14.56 18.29
CA PRO A 340 -15.33 -13.49 18.98
C PRO A 340 -15.41 -13.71 20.49
N THR A 341 -15.71 -14.94 20.91
CA THR A 341 -15.45 -15.46 22.25
C THR A 341 -15.07 -16.94 22.15
N PRO A 342 -14.33 -17.48 23.14
CA PRO A 342 -14.07 -18.93 23.24
C PRO A 342 -15.31 -19.82 23.12
N ALA A 343 -16.42 -19.40 23.74
CA ALA A 343 -17.68 -20.15 23.72
C ALA A 343 -18.28 -20.21 22.32
N ILE A 344 -18.28 -19.09 21.60
CA ILE A 344 -18.82 -18.98 20.23
C ILE A 344 -17.90 -19.69 19.22
N ARG A 345 -16.58 -19.62 19.42
CA ARG A 345 -15.54 -20.24 18.55
C ARG A 345 -15.55 -21.77 18.58
N GLY A 346 -16.18 -22.40 19.57
CA GLY A 346 -16.19 -23.86 19.74
C GLY A 346 -14.81 -24.46 20.07
N ARG A 347 -13.84 -23.63 20.49
CA ARG A 347 -12.49 -24.04 20.94
C ARG A 347 -12.15 -23.32 22.24
N THR A 348 -11.69 -24.07 23.24
CA THR A 348 -10.96 -23.47 24.37
C THR A 348 -9.65 -22.89 23.82
N PRO A 349 -9.34 -21.61 24.06
CA PRO A 349 -8.05 -21.03 23.68
C PRO A 349 -6.92 -21.93 24.17
N GLY A 350 -5.85 -22.05 23.38
CA GLY A 350 -4.58 -22.51 23.93
C GLY A 350 -4.21 -21.68 25.17
N GLY A 351 -3.32 -22.21 26.01
CA GLY A 351 -2.91 -21.57 27.27
C GLY A 351 -2.62 -20.08 27.11
N THR A 352 -2.80 -19.33 28.21
CA THR A 352 -2.75 -17.86 28.29
C THR A 352 -1.89 -17.25 27.20
N PRO A 353 -2.46 -16.37 26.33
CA PRO A 353 -1.70 -15.72 25.28
C PRO A 353 -0.41 -15.19 25.87
N THR A 354 0.72 -15.47 25.22
CA THR A 354 1.93 -14.71 25.54
C THR A 354 1.53 -13.28 25.23
N GLU A 355 1.44 -12.39 26.24
CA GLU A 355 1.02 -11.01 25.97
C GLU A 355 1.84 -10.51 24.78
N PRO A 356 1.17 -10.03 23.71
CA PRO A 356 1.90 -9.53 22.55
C PRO A 356 2.87 -8.50 23.09
N THR A 357 4.17 -8.69 22.80
CA THR A 357 5.19 -7.76 23.24
C THR A 357 4.73 -6.36 22.88
N PRO A 358 4.49 -5.47 23.86
CA PRO A 358 3.84 -4.20 23.56
C PRO A 358 4.68 -3.48 22.52
N THR A 359 4.08 -3.19 21.37
CA THR A 359 4.78 -2.62 20.21
C THR A 359 4.87 -1.11 20.29
N HIS A 360 4.40 -0.51 21.38
CA HIS A 360 4.41 0.92 21.60
C HIS A 360 4.39 1.24 23.08
N VAL A 361 4.92 2.41 23.43
CA VAL A 361 4.93 2.95 24.79
C VAL A 361 4.77 4.46 24.74
N VAL A 362 4.00 5.01 25.68
CA VAL A 362 3.89 6.46 25.84
C VAL A 362 5.14 6.97 26.53
N VAL A 363 5.56 8.19 26.19
CA VAL A 363 6.62 8.90 26.93
C VAL A 363 6.45 8.77 28.45
N GLY A 364 7.53 8.45 29.15
CA GLY A 364 7.57 8.23 30.59
C GLY A 364 7.17 6.83 31.04
N GLN A 365 6.73 5.93 30.15
CA GLN A 365 6.51 4.51 30.46
C GLN A 365 7.76 3.68 30.22
N GLU A 366 7.88 2.53 30.88
CA GLU A 366 8.98 1.60 30.70
C GLU A 366 8.90 0.90 29.33
N ILE A 367 10.05 0.75 28.66
CA ILE A 367 10.20 -0.06 27.47
C ILE A 367 9.99 -1.53 27.88
N PRO A 368 9.01 -2.24 27.33
CA PRO A 368 8.67 -3.59 27.78
C PRO A 368 9.67 -4.65 27.32
N SER A 369 10.43 -4.38 26.25
CA SER A 369 11.37 -5.32 25.67
C SER A 369 12.51 -4.61 24.95
N SER A 370 13.73 -5.14 25.12
CA SER A 370 14.90 -4.62 24.42
C SER A 370 14.72 -4.73 22.90
N GLY A 371 15.18 -3.74 22.17
CA GLY A 371 15.07 -3.74 20.70
C GLY A 371 15.16 -2.34 20.11
N TRP A 372 14.95 -2.25 18.81
CA TRP A 372 14.89 -0.98 18.09
C TRP A 372 13.48 -0.40 18.14
N TRP A 373 13.38 0.89 18.42
CA TRP A 373 12.13 1.64 18.49
C TRP A 373 12.31 2.99 17.82
N TYR A 374 11.24 3.53 17.26
CA TYR A 374 11.20 4.84 16.63
C TYR A 374 9.96 5.61 17.09
N THR A 375 9.88 6.90 16.79
CA THR A 375 8.69 7.69 17.02
C THR A 375 8.44 8.62 15.84
N LEU A 376 7.18 8.69 15.41
CA LEU A 376 6.73 9.60 14.34
C LEU A 376 6.83 11.08 14.74
N ALA A 377 7.02 11.36 16.05
CA ALA A 377 7.22 12.72 16.52
C ALA A 377 8.55 13.34 16.01
N LYS A 378 9.50 12.53 15.53
CA LYS A 378 10.78 13.00 14.99
C LYS A 378 11.34 12.04 13.93
N THR A 379 11.62 12.58 12.74
CA THR A 379 12.33 11.88 11.67
C THR A 379 13.71 11.41 12.16
N GLY A 380 14.10 10.18 11.81
CA GLY A 380 15.39 9.60 12.23
C GLY A 380 15.48 9.32 13.73
N SER A 381 14.35 9.12 14.41
CA SER A 381 14.31 8.84 15.85
C SER A 381 14.63 7.40 16.23
N ARG A 382 14.76 6.50 15.24
CA ARG A 382 15.03 5.07 15.44
C ARG A 382 16.27 4.84 16.30
N ARG A 383 16.11 4.17 17.44
CA ARG A 383 17.20 3.82 18.34
C ARG A 383 16.92 2.54 19.11
N HIS A 384 17.98 1.90 19.59
CA HIS A 384 17.86 0.76 20.47
C HIS A 384 17.55 1.21 21.90
N PHE A 385 16.64 0.51 22.54
CA PHE A 385 16.35 0.61 23.98
C PHE A 385 16.53 -0.75 24.64
N ASN A 386 16.87 -0.74 25.93
CA ASN A 386 16.77 -1.94 26.77
C ASN A 386 15.42 -2.02 27.47
N ALA A 387 14.97 -3.24 27.78
CA ALA A 387 13.80 -3.45 28.62
C ALA A 387 13.97 -2.74 29.98
N GLY A 388 12.92 -2.07 30.45
CA GLY A 388 12.89 -1.27 31.68
C GLY A 388 13.38 0.18 31.53
N GLU A 389 13.95 0.57 30.38
CA GLU A 389 14.29 1.98 30.14
C GLU A 389 13.02 2.84 30.03
N LEU A 390 13.07 4.10 30.45
CA LEU A 390 11.91 4.99 30.27
C LEU A 390 11.88 5.56 28.85
N ALA A 391 10.71 5.46 28.22
CA ALA A 391 10.41 6.06 26.92
C ALA A 391 10.65 7.59 26.98
N PRO A 392 11.66 8.13 26.31
CA PRO A 392 12.10 9.50 26.52
C PRO A 392 11.20 10.51 25.79
N PRO A 393 11.04 11.74 26.30
CA PRO A 393 10.37 12.79 25.57
C PRO A 393 11.16 13.18 24.31
N ILE A 394 10.44 13.53 23.25
CA ILE A 394 10.99 14.27 22.12
C ILE A 394 10.50 15.71 22.25
N HIS A 395 11.42 16.63 22.54
CA HIS A 395 11.10 18.06 22.58
C HIS A 395 11.02 18.60 21.15
N GLN A 396 9.80 18.78 20.65
CA GLN A 396 9.45 19.69 19.55
C GLN A 396 8.15 20.41 19.90
N ASP A 397 7.89 21.54 19.22
CA ASP A 397 6.86 22.56 19.48
C ASP A 397 5.56 22.07 20.18
N PRO A 398 4.98 22.82 21.13
CA PRO A 398 3.89 22.38 22.03
C PRO A 398 2.55 21.96 21.39
N SER A 399 2.45 21.94 20.07
CA SER A 399 1.18 21.75 19.34
C SER A 399 0.87 20.30 18.95
N ARG A 400 1.80 19.35 19.15
CA ARG A 400 1.58 17.93 18.83
C ARG A 400 1.37 17.12 20.12
N GLY A 401 0.39 16.24 20.11
CA GLY A 401 -0.05 15.42 21.24
C GLY A 401 1.05 14.52 21.85
N ARG A 402 0.65 13.62 22.77
CA ARG A 402 1.58 12.77 23.53
C ARG A 402 2.51 11.97 22.60
N VAL A 403 3.81 11.99 22.89
CA VAL A 403 4.83 11.23 22.15
C VAL A 403 4.68 9.74 22.44
N ILE A 404 4.59 8.95 21.37
CA ILE A 404 4.50 7.49 21.42
C ILE A 404 5.75 6.93 20.72
N TRP A 405 6.49 6.07 21.44
CA TRP A 405 7.55 5.26 20.87
C TRP A 405 6.96 3.95 20.39
N GLN A 406 7.35 3.51 19.21
CA GLN A 406 6.88 2.31 18.52
C GLN A 406 8.06 1.39 18.29
N ARG A 407 7.89 0.10 18.56
CA ARG A 407 8.91 -0.92 18.29
C ARG A 407 9.02 -1.05 16.78
N ASP A 408 10.24 -0.93 16.28
CA ASP A 408 10.52 -1.06 14.87
C ASP A 408 10.31 -2.51 14.41
N ILE A 409 9.73 -2.70 13.23
CA ILE A 409 9.58 -4.06 12.66
C ILE A 409 10.95 -4.59 12.24
N ASP A 410 11.81 -3.70 11.74
CA ASP A 410 13.22 -4.02 11.54
C ASP A 410 13.93 -3.95 12.89
N GLN A 411 14.45 -5.08 13.36
CA GLN A 411 15.23 -5.17 14.60
C GLN A 411 16.74 -5.29 14.35
N SER A 412 17.17 -5.16 13.09
CA SER A 412 18.58 -5.12 12.75
C SER A 412 19.23 -3.81 13.22
N ALA A 413 20.50 -3.86 13.59
CA ALA A 413 21.25 -2.63 13.78
C ALA A 413 21.27 -1.86 12.45
N PRO A 414 21.14 -0.51 12.45
CA PRO A 414 21.33 0.29 11.25
C PRO A 414 22.63 -0.14 10.59
N GLU A 415 22.59 -0.43 9.29
CA GLU A 415 23.81 -0.75 8.56
C GLU A 415 24.82 0.38 8.79
N PRO A 416 26.06 0.07 9.17
CA PRO A 416 27.09 1.08 9.33
C PRO A 416 27.21 1.84 8.01
N GLU A 417 27.24 3.17 8.12
CA GLU A 417 27.31 4.03 6.96
C GLU A 417 28.44 3.54 6.02
N PRO A 418 28.15 3.19 4.75
CA PRO A 418 29.17 2.62 3.88
C PRO A 418 30.38 3.56 3.78
N ALA A 419 31.59 3.02 3.79
CA ALA A 419 32.79 3.85 3.85
C ALA A 419 32.79 4.90 2.72
N ARG A 420 33.02 6.16 3.07
CA ARG A 420 33.16 7.28 2.10
C ARG A 420 34.58 7.39 1.55
N ARG A 421 35.44 6.42 1.86
CA ARG A 421 36.84 6.35 1.46
C ARG A 421 37.18 4.92 1.08
N ALA A 422 37.83 4.73 -0.05
CA ALA A 422 38.28 3.42 -0.52
C ALA A 422 39.52 3.56 -1.41
N GLU A 423 40.33 2.52 -1.49
CA GLU A 423 41.54 2.50 -2.31
C GLU A 423 41.24 2.01 -3.73
N THR A 424 42.09 2.40 -4.67
CA THR A 424 42.09 1.83 -6.03
C THR A 424 42.07 0.30 -5.99
N GLY A 425 41.19 -0.32 -6.80
CA GLY A 425 41.01 -1.77 -6.87
C GLY A 425 40.04 -2.34 -5.83
N GLN A 426 39.68 -1.59 -4.78
CA GLN A 426 38.63 -1.99 -3.86
C GLN A 426 37.25 -1.77 -4.49
N LEU A 427 36.30 -2.63 -4.15
CA LEU A 427 34.90 -2.51 -4.57
C LEU A 427 34.28 -1.29 -3.90
N ALA A 428 33.65 -0.42 -4.68
CA ALA A 428 33.08 0.83 -4.21
C ALA A 428 31.94 0.57 -3.21
N PRO A 429 32.06 1.03 -1.95
CA PRO A 429 31.01 0.86 -0.94
C PRO A 429 29.71 1.62 -1.27
N ARG A 430 29.80 2.63 -2.15
CA ARG A 430 28.72 3.53 -2.56
C ARG A 430 28.72 3.70 -4.07
N ALA A 431 27.53 3.74 -4.66
CA ALA A 431 27.36 4.24 -6.01
C ALA A 431 27.54 5.77 -6.04
N GLY A 432 27.94 6.30 -7.19
CA GLY A 432 28.03 7.73 -7.41
C GLY A 432 29.46 8.21 -7.62
N GLN A 433 29.67 9.50 -7.38
CA GLN A 433 30.90 10.18 -7.75
C GLN A 433 31.95 10.09 -6.64
N TRP A 434 33.17 9.73 -7.02
CA TRP A 434 34.35 9.63 -6.17
C TRP A 434 35.45 10.55 -6.67
N ARG A 435 36.23 11.12 -5.74
CA ARG A 435 37.33 12.06 -5.98
C ARG A 435 38.64 11.48 -5.48
N GLY A 436 39.68 11.52 -6.30
CA GLY A 436 41.01 11.00 -5.95
C GLY A 436 41.85 12.00 -5.16
N ASP A 437 42.46 11.56 -4.07
CA ASP A 437 43.37 12.36 -3.24
C ASP A 437 44.81 12.31 -3.77
N ASP A 438 45.32 13.52 -4.05
CA ASP A 438 46.73 13.99 -4.11
C ASP A 438 46.93 15.15 -5.09
N LYS A 439 45.91 15.53 -5.89
CA LYS A 439 45.94 16.72 -6.77
C LYS A 439 44.58 17.20 -7.30
N GLY A 440 43.47 16.83 -6.66
CA GLY A 440 42.18 17.55 -6.72
C GLY A 440 41.35 17.57 -8.02
N GLU A 441 41.82 17.02 -9.15
CA GLU A 441 41.11 17.15 -10.44
C GLU A 441 40.56 15.84 -11.04
N VAL A 442 40.78 14.68 -10.40
CA VAL A 442 40.27 13.40 -10.91
C VAL A 442 38.97 12.98 -10.21
N LEU A 443 37.96 12.74 -11.03
CA LEU A 443 36.65 12.24 -10.64
C LEU A 443 36.38 10.93 -11.37
N CYS A 444 35.77 9.98 -10.69
CA CYS A 444 35.14 8.83 -11.34
C CYS A 444 33.73 8.62 -10.80
N VAL A 445 32.88 7.99 -11.59
CA VAL A 445 31.57 7.52 -11.16
C VAL A 445 31.58 6.01 -11.29
N VAL A 446 31.24 5.32 -10.21
CA VAL A 446 31.23 3.86 -10.16
C VAL A 446 29.92 3.39 -9.52
N ALA A 447 29.44 2.23 -9.96
CA ALA A 447 28.31 1.58 -9.31
C ALA A 447 28.73 1.01 -7.94
N LYS A 448 27.76 0.77 -7.05
CA LYS A 448 28.01 0.05 -5.80
C LYS A 448 28.61 -1.33 -6.14
N HIS A 449 29.69 -1.69 -5.47
CA HIS A 449 30.50 -2.90 -5.70
C HIS A 449 31.30 -2.94 -7.01
N GLU A 450 31.44 -1.84 -7.73
CA GLU A 450 32.38 -1.75 -8.85
C GLU A 450 33.78 -1.35 -8.36
N ALA A 451 34.83 -1.94 -8.92
CA ALA A 451 36.20 -1.67 -8.50
C ALA A 451 36.62 -0.23 -8.85
N LEU A 452 37.15 0.51 -7.87
CA LEU A 452 37.63 1.86 -8.08
C LEU A 452 38.86 1.90 -9.02
N PRO A 453 38.87 2.78 -10.03
CA PRO A 453 39.89 2.75 -11.07
C PRO A 453 41.24 3.28 -10.57
N ALA A 454 42.31 2.83 -11.23
CA ALA A 454 43.63 3.41 -11.06
C ALA A 454 43.75 4.71 -11.87
N TYR A 455 44.41 5.72 -11.34
CA TYR A 455 44.67 6.96 -12.08
C TYR A 455 46.10 6.93 -12.64
N LYS A 456 46.25 7.00 -13.97
CA LYS A 456 47.56 6.93 -14.66
C LYS A 456 48.41 5.71 -14.24
N GLY A 457 47.75 4.58 -13.95
CA GLY A 457 48.39 3.35 -13.52
C GLY A 457 48.89 3.36 -12.06
N GLN A 458 48.60 4.40 -11.29
CA GLN A 458 48.94 4.49 -9.87
C GLN A 458 47.71 4.26 -8.99
N ALA A 459 47.92 3.57 -7.86
CA ALA A 459 46.92 3.41 -6.83
C ALA A 459 46.77 4.72 -6.05
N ILE A 460 45.55 5.24 -6.01
CA ILE A 460 45.18 6.43 -5.24
C ILE A 460 44.03 6.10 -4.29
N ILE A 461 43.81 7.02 -3.35
CA ILE A 461 42.71 6.97 -2.40
C ILE A 461 41.54 7.77 -2.96
N TRP A 462 40.37 7.15 -2.95
CA TRP A 462 39.13 7.75 -3.44
C TRP A 462 38.24 8.17 -2.28
N HIS A 463 37.65 9.36 -2.40
CA HIS A 463 36.73 9.96 -1.46
C HIS A 463 35.37 10.15 -2.14
N TRP A 464 34.32 9.57 -1.57
CA TRP A 464 32.96 9.69 -2.10
C TRP A 464 32.45 11.13 -1.93
N VAL A 465 31.86 11.68 -2.99
CA VAL A 465 31.39 13.07 -3.06
C VAL A 465 29.88 13.15 -2.92
N HIS A 466 29.13 12.58 -3.87
CA HIS A 466 27.68 12.50 -3.85
C HIS A 466 27.17 11.37 -4.73
N GLU A 467 25.91 11.00 -4.53
CA GLU A 467 25.22 9.99 -5.31
C GLU A 467 24.91 10.53 -6.71
N VAL A 468 25.02 9.67 -7.73
CA VAL A 468 24.67 9.97 -9.11
C VAL A 468 23.86 8.80 -9.63
N ASP A 469 22.68 9.07 -10.17
CA ASP A 469 21.80 8.05 -10.75
C ASP A 469 22.50 7.38 -11.95
N PRO A 470 22.86 6.09 -11.88
CA PRO A 470 23.55 5.39 -12.97
C PRO A 470 22.71 5.29 -14.25
N GLY A 471 21.39 5.56 -14.18
CA GLY A 471 20.47 5.55 -15.32
C GLY A 471 20.44 6.85 -16.13
N ALA A 472 21.02 7.94 -15.63
CA ALA A 472 21.08 9.20 -16.35
C ALA A 472 22.37 9.28 -17.20
N SER A 473 22.35 8.70 -18.40
CA SER A 473 23.47 8.85 -19.34
C SER A 473 23.76 10.34 -19.56
N ALA A 474 24.99 10.79 -19.26
CA ALA A 474 25.37 12.18 -19.42
C ALA A 474 25.08 12.64 -20.86
N ARG A 475 24.40 13.78 -21.01
CA ARG A 475 24.07 14.39 -22.30
C ARG A 475 24.79 15.71 -22.45
N VAL A 476 25.37 15.97 -23.62
CA VAL A 476 26.05 17.24 -23.91
C VAL A 476 25.85 17.64 -25.36
N ARG A 477 25.60 18.93 -25.61
CA ARG A 477 25.32 19.45 -26.95
C ARG A 477 26.61 19.79 -27.70
N SER A 478 26.59 19.71 -29.03
CA SER A 478 27.69 20.18 -29.88
C SER A 478 28.15 21.59 -29.50
N GLY A 479 29.46 21.82 -29.53
CA GLY A 479 30.12 23.06 -29.12
C GLY A 479 30.37 23.18 -27.62
N GLN A 480 29.66 22.44 -26.76
CA GLN A 480 29.94 22.41 -25.33
C GLN A 480 31.16 21.52 -25.05
N PRO A 481 31.98 21.86 -24.04
CA PRO A 481 33.10 21.02 -23.63
C PRO A 481 32.60 19.68 -23.09
N CYS A 482 33.28 18.60 -23.49
CA CYS A 482 32.99 17.24 -23.04
C CYS A 482 33.12 17.18 -21.50
N PRO A 483 32.03 16.90 -20.76
CA PRO A 483 32.04 16.96 -19.30
C PRO A 483 32.73 15.73 -18.69
N TYR A 484 32.83 14.62 -19.43
CA TYR A 484 33.44 13.39 -18.96
C TYR A 484 34.22 12.70 -20.08
N PRO A 485 35.50 12.34 -19.89
CA PRO A 485 36.24 11.58 -20.89
C PRO A 485 35.59 10.20 -21.07
N GLY A 486 35.29 9.83 -22.30
CA GLY A 486 34.47 8.66 -22.56
C GLY A 486 34.20 8.39 -24.02
N THR A 487 33.63 7.23 -24.28
CA THR A 487 32.94 6.89 -25.51
C THR A 487 31.52 7.43 -25.45
N TRP A 488 31.17 8.26 -26.43
CA TRP A 488 29.89 8.92 -26.60
C TRP A 488 29.27 8.52 -27.94
N THR A 489 27.95 8.53 -28.03
CA THR A 489 27.21 8.36 -29.28
C THR A 489 26.28 9.54 -29.49
N CYS A 490 26.02 9.89 -30.73
CA CYS A 490 25.00 10.88 -31.05
C CYS A 490 23.61 10.28 -30.83
N GLU A 491 22.72 11.01 -30.14
CA GLU A 491 21.34 10.61 -29.85
C GLU A 491 20.49 10.68 -31.12
N GLU A 492 20.68 11.72 -31.93
CA GLU A 492 19.82 12.02 -33.07
C GLU A 492 20.26 11.32 -34.36
N MET A 493 21.53 10.92 -34.48
CA MET A 493 22.07 10.32 -35.70
C MET A 493 23.04 9.17 -35.40
N PRO A 494 23.02 8.09 -36.21
CA PRO A 494 23.96 6.98 -36.04
C PRO A 494 25.35 7.38 -36.53
N THR A 495 26.17 7.94 -35.63
CA THR A 495 27.58 8.28 -35.89
C THR A 495 28.55 7.17 -35.53
N GLY A 496 28.06 6.12 -34.86
CA GLY A 496 28.88 5.14 -34.15
C GLY A 496 29.49 5.74 -32.86
N PRO A 497 30.00 4.88 -31.95
CA PRO A 497 30.63 5.32 -30.71
C PRO A 497 31.94 6.07 -30.99
N GLN A 498 32.12 7.24 -30.40
CA GLN A 498 33.30 8.09 -30.55
C GLN A 498 33.88 8.46 -29.19
N THR A 499 35.20 8.46 -29.07
CA THR A 499 35.86 8.76 -27.79
C THR A 499 36.29 10.21 -27.72
N PHE A 500 35.90 10.90 -26.66
CA PHE A 500 36.26 12.27 -26.37
C PHE A 500 37.01 12.37 -25.04
N ALA A 501 38.04 13.21 -24.99
CA ALA A 501 38.74 13.54 -23.76
C ALA A 501 38.03 14.68 -23.02
N TYR A 502 38.28 14.80 -21.72
CA TYR A 502 37.71 15.85 -20.89
C TYR A 502 37.97 17.25 -21.49
N GLN A 503 36.95 18.10 -21.46
CA GLN A 503 36.93 19.47 -22.02
C GLN A 503 37.10 19.60 -23.54
N THR A 504 37.18 18.49 -24.28
CA THR A 504 37.16 18.56 -25.75
C THR A 504 35.81 19.09 -26.22
N ALA A 505 35.79 20.12 -27.07
CA ALA A 505 34.54 20.65 -27.62
C ALA A 505 33.81 19.58 -28.44
N MET A 506 32.54 19.34 -28.12
CA MET A 506 31.78 18.27 -28.75
C MET A 506 31.48 18.60 -30.22
N PRO A 507 31.78 17.70 -31.17
CA PRO A 507 31.69 18.03 -32.57
C PRO A 507 30.24 18.14 -33.05
N ARG A 508 30.06 18.89 -34.14
CA ARG A 508 28.84 18.89 -34.95
C ARG A 508 28.84 17.68 -35.87
N VAL A 509 27.65 17.16 -36.17
CA VAL A 509 27.49 16.03 -37.11
C VAL A 509 26.80 16.57 -38.35
N LYS A 510 27.44 16.41 -39.53
CA LYS A 510 26.95 16.95 -40.82
C LYS A 510 26.62 18.46 -40.77
N GLY A 511 27.38 19.22 -39.99
CA GLY A 511 27.17 20.67 -39.81
C GLY A 511 26.02 21.07 -38.88
N GLN A 512 25.32 20.10 -38.28
CA GLN A 512 24.22 20.35 -37.33
C GLN A 512 24.67 20.16 -35.88
N ASP A 513 24.09 20.94 -34.97
CA ASP A 513 24.26 20.76 -33.53
C ASP A 513 23.43 19.57 -33.04
N VAL A 514 24.11 18.62 -32.40
CA VAL A 514 23.54 17.35 -31.92
C VAL A 514 23.79 17.14 -30.43
N THR A 515 23.10 16.16 -29.85
CA THR A 515 23.25 15.73 -28.47
C THR A 515 24.07 14.45 -28.43
N TRP A 516 25.17 14.51 -27.68
CA TRP A 516 26.02 13.37 -27.41
C TRP A 516 25.62 12.74 -26.08
N ILE A 517 25.39 11.44 -26.09
CA ILE A 517 25.12 10.61 -24.92
C ILE A 517 26.36 9.79 -24.58
N LEU A 518 26.76 9.79 -23.31
CA LEU A 518 27.84 8.95 -22.84
C LEU A 518 27.43 7.48 -22.86
N VAL A 519 28.20 6.66 -23.57
CA VAL A 519 28.03 5.21 -23.68
C VAL A 519 28.91 4.48 -22.68
N ARG A 520 30.14 4.97 -22.48
CA ARG A 520 31.13 4.35 -21.58
C ARG A 520 32.19 5.36 -21.18
N PHE A 521 32.59 5.43 -19.91
CA PHE A 521 33.72 6.26 -19.51
C PHE A 521 35.05 5.71 -20.06
N LEU A 522 35.99 6.61 -20.39
CA LEU A 522 37.33 6.24 -20.84
C LEU A 522 38.13 5.92 -19.57
N ARG A 523 38.72 4.70 -19.52
CA ARG A 523 39.53 4.24 -18.40
C ARG A 523 40.85 4.97 -18.30
#